data_AF-A0A6G1PK95-F1
#
_entry.id   AF-A0A6G1PK95-F1
#
_cell.length_a   1.000
_cell.length_b   1.000
_cell.length_c   1.000
_cell.angle_alpha   90.00
_cell.angle_beta   90.00
_cell.angle_gamma   90.00
#
_symmetry.space_group_name_H-M   'P 1'
#
loop_
_entity.id
_entity.type
_entity.pdbx_description
1 polymer ?
#
loop_
_entity_poly.entity_id
_entity_poly.type
_entity_poly.pdbx_seq_one_letter_code
_entity_poly.pdbx_strand_id
1 'polypeptide(L)' 'MDMPLYVVTAEGNDQTLISCNSSSNSCALEGVRCGTQYSIIVSVSSDKCSSLRSPPATIKTGIYVLYE' A
#
# COMPACT_ATOMS: atom_id res chain seq x y z
N MET A 1 -25.22 -4.92 -7.36
CA MET A 1 -24.28 -3.95 -7.93
C MET A 1 -22.91 -4.33 -7.40
N ASP A 2 -22.07 -4.90 -8.24
CA ASP A 2 -20.74 -5.34 -7.86
C ASP A 2 -19.84 -4.09 -7.79
N MET A 3 -19.45 -3.68 -6.58
CA MET A 3 -18.50 -2.58 -6.38
C MET A 3 -17.12 -3.18 -6.14
N PRO A 4 -16.11 -2.86 -6.97
CA PRO A 4 -14.78 -3.40 -6.78
C PRO A 4 -14.21 -2.90 -5.46
N LEU A 5 -13.74 -3.82 -4.62
CA LEU A 5 -12.96 -3.48 -3.44
C LEU A 5 -11.48 -3.50 -3.84
N TYR A 6 -10.82 -2.35 -3.76
CA TYR A 6 -9.40 -2.22 -4.01
C TYR A 6 -8.63 -2.53 -2.73
N VAL A 7 -7.63 -3.39 -2.84
CA VAL A 7 -6.71 -3.74 -1.76
C VAL A 7 -5.33 -3.25 -2.13
N VAL A 8 -4.81 -2.34 -1.31
CA VAL A 8 -3.47 -1.77 -1.43
C VAL A 8 -2.58 -2.47 -0.43
N THR A 9 -1.42 -2.94 -0.88
CA THR A 9 -0.39 -3.55 -0.04
C THR A 9 0.89 -2.76 -0.22
N ALA A 10 1.57 -2.43 0.88
CA ALA A 10 2.90 -1.84 0.85
C ALA A 10 3.87 -2.71 1.66
N GLU A 11 4.93 -3.14 0.99
CA GLU A 11 6.01 -3.95 1.55
C GLU A 11 7.24 -3.08 1.75
N GLY A 12 7.63 -2.88 3.00
CA GLY A 12 8.82 -2.16 3.40
C GLY A 12 10.07 -3.01 3.24
N ASN A 13 11.19 -2.38 2.89
CA ASN A 13 12.51 -3.02 2.87
C ASN A 13 12.97 -3.51 4.26
N ASP A 14 12.31 -3.06 5.33
CA ASP A 14 12.48 -3.49 6.71
C ASP A 14 11.50 -4.61 7.11
N GLN A 15 10.89 -5.27 6.12
CA GLN A 15 9.89 -6.34 6.26
C GLN A 15 8.54 -5.88 6.84
N THR A 16 8.31 -4.57 6.91
CA THR A 16 7.01 -4.04 7.32
C THR A 16 5.98 -4.30 6.23
N LEU A 17 4.90 -4.98 6.58
CA LEU A 17 3.76 -5.17 5.69
C LEU A 17 2.57 -4.37 6.20
N ILE A 18 2.13 -3.40 5.41
CA ILE A 18 0.93 -2.61 5.68
C ILE A 18 -0.04 -2.74 4.52
N SER A 19 -1.32 -2.71 4.83
CA SER A 19 -2.37 -2.85 3.83
C SER A 19 -3.56 -2.01 4.20
N CYS A 20 -4.28 -1.56 3.18
CA CYS A 20 -5.53 -0.88 3.37
C CYS A 20 -6.47 -1.22 2.21
N ASN A 21 -7.78 -1.16 2.44
CA ASN A 21 -8.79 -1.50 1.47
C ASN A 21 -9.83 -0.38 1.34
N SER A 22 -10.28 -0.12 0.13
CA SER A 22 -11.24 0.94 -0.15
C SER A 22 -12.05 0.61 -1.40
N SER A 23 -13.33 0.95 -1.39
CA SER A 23 -14.17 0.97 -2.60
C SER A 23 -14.09 2.31 -3.33
N SER A 24 -13.31 3.26 -2.80
CA SER A 24 -13.01 4.55 -3.41
C SER A 24 -11.63 4.54 -4.08
N ASN A 25 -11.29 5.63 -4.76
CA ASN A 25 -10.02 5.83 -5.45
C ASN A 25 -8.84 6.17 -4.51
N SER A 26 -9.07 6.17 -3.19
CA SER A 26 -8.06 6.52 -2.20
C SER A 26 -8.23 5.74 -0.91
N CYS A 27 -7.12 5.56 -0.20
CA CYS A 27 -7.02 4.80 1.04
C CYS A 27 -5.76 5.23 1.80
N ALA A 28 -5.83 5.25 3.13
CA ALA A 28 -4.69 5.63 3.98
C ALA A 28 -3.92 4.38 4.44
N LEU A 29 -2.61 4.38 4.23
CA LEU A 29 -1.71 3.37 4.78
C LEU A 29 -1.21 3.84 6.15
N GLU A 30 -1.79 3.30 7.21
CA GLU A 30 -1.41 3.61 8.58
C GLU A 30 -0.21 2.78 9.05
N GLY A 31 0.55 3.30 10.01
CA GLY A 31 1.70 2.59 10.58
C GLY A 31 2.96 2.57 9.69
N VAL A 32 3.06 3.48 8.71
CA VAL A 32 4.28 3.67 7.93
C VAL A 32 5.46 4.03 8.84
N ARG A 33 6.59 3.38 8.62
CA ARG A 33 7.83 3.64 9.34
C ARG A 33 8.63 4.73 8.66
N CYS A 34 9.28 5.56 9.46
CA CYS A 34 10.13 6.66 8.98
C CYS A 34 11.41 6.10 8.35
N GLY A 35 11.86 6.71 7.25
CA GLY A 35 13.08 6.32 6.53
C GLY A 35 12.99 5.02 5.71
N THR A 36 11.84 4.37 5.69
CA THR A 36 11.61 3.08 5.02
C THR A 36 11.21 3.30 3.56
N GLN A 37 11.73 2.43 2.69
CA GLN A 37 11.29 2.34 1.29
C GLN A 37 10.22 1.26 1.18
N TYR A 38 9.06 1.65 0.63
CA TYR A 38 7.91 0.78 0.43
C TYR A 38 7.68 0.50 -1.05
N SER A 39 7.44 -0.77 -1.38
CA SER A 39 6.92 -1.25 -2.66
C SER A 39 5.40 -1.39 -2.55
N ILE A 40 4.66 -0.55 -3.28
CA ILE A 40 3.20 -0.45 -3.20
C ILE A 40 2.56 -1.16 -4.39
N ILE A 41 1.61 -2.05 -4.12
CA ILE A 41 0.87 -2.81 -5.11
C ILE A 41 -0.63 -2.63 -4.85
N VAL A 42 -1.39 -2.31 -5.89
CA VAL A 42 -2.86 -2.25 -5.83
C VAL A 42 -3.43 -3.48 -6.51
N SER A 43 -4.41 -4.09 -5.87
CA SER A 43 -5.13 -5.27 -6.37
C SER A 43 -6.63 -5.10 -6.20
N VAL A 44 -7.42 -5.87 -6.94
CA VAL A 44 -8.89 -5.87 -6.79
C VAL A 44 -9.30 -7.18 -6.13
N SER A 45 -9.99 -7.10 -4.99
CA SER A 45 -10.67 -8.25 -4.40
C SER A 45 -12.02 -8.42 -5.08
N SER A 46 -12.02 -9.01 -6.28
CA SER A 46 -13.22 -9.47 -6.96
C SER A 46 -13.16 -10.98 -7.11
N ASP A 47 -14.29 -11.63 -6.85
CA ASP A 47 -14.50 -13.08 -6.97
C ASP A 47 -14.24 -13.60 -8.40
N LYS A 48 -14.19 -12.68 -9.38
CA LYS A 48 -13.98 -12.96 -10.81
C LYS A 48 -12.52 -12.85 -11.27
N CYS A 49 -11.65 -12.15 -10.53
CA CYS A 49 -10.25 -11.94 -10.92
C CYS A 49 -9.37 -11.47 -9.75
N SER A 50 -8.90 -12.41 -8.93
CA SER A 50 -7.93 -12.14 -7.85
C SER A 50 -6.49 -11.86 -8.35
N SER A 51 -6.27 -11.90 -9.67
CA SER A 51 -4.94 -11.83 -10.31
C SER A 51 -4.58 -10.45 -10.88
N LEU A 52 -5.50 -9.49 -10.91
CA LEU A 52 -5.23 -8.14 -11.43
C LEU A 52 -4.49 -7.33 -10.36
N ARG A 53 -3.16 -7.26 -10.49
CA ARG A 53 -2.27 -6.44 -9.69
C ARG A 53 -1.64 -5.35 -10.54
N SER A 54 -1.49 -4.15 -9.99
CA SER A 54 -0.72 -3.09 -10.64
C SER A 54 0.78 -3.43 -10.63
N PRO A 55 1.58 -2.82 -11.52
CA PRO A 55 3.01 -2.74 -11.31
C PRO A 55 3.34 -2.12 -9.94
N PRO A 56 4.45 -2.52 -9.30
CA PRO A 56 4.84 -1.96 -8.02
C PRO A 56 5.27 -0.50 -8.19
N ALA A 57 4.83 0.35 -7.26
CA ALA A 57 5.27 1.74 -7.15
C ALA A 57 6.13 1.91 -5.90
N THR A 58 7.29 2.54 -6.04
CA THR A 58 8.22 2.73 -4.92
C THR A 58 8.02 4.08 -4.27
N ILE A 59 7.79 4.11 -2.96
CA ILE A 59 7.71 5.33 -2.15
C ILE A 59 8.74 5.27 -1.02
N LYS A 60 9.41 6.38 -0.74
CA LYS A 60 10.32 6.52 0.39
C LYS A 60 9.73 7.49 1.41
N THR A 61 9.60 7.05 2.66
CA THR A 61 9.15 7.93 3.74
C THR A 61 10.29 8.82 4.25
N GLY A 62 9.92 9.95 4.85
CA GLY A 62 10.88 10.85 5.48
C GLY A 62 11.55 10.21 6.69
N ILE A 63 12.80 10.58 6.94
CA ILE A 63 13.51 10.25 8.19
C ILE A 63 13.10 11.30 9.22
N TYR A 64 12.82 10.86 10.44
CA TYR A 64 12.65 11.76 11.56
C TYR A 64 14.03 12.09 12.13
N VAL A 65 14.59 13.24 11.76
CA VAL A 65 15.81 13.78 12.37
C VAL A 65 15.43 14.64 13.56
N LEU A 66 15.80 14.19 14.76
CA LEU A 66 15.87 15.06 15.92
C LEU A 66 17.12 15.92 15.72
N TYR A 67 16.89 17.22 15.55
CA TYR A 67 17.86 18.31 15.48
C TYR A 67 19.12 18.03 16.33
N GLU A 68 20.30 18.03 15.68
CA GLU A 68 21.60 18.29 16.32
C GLU A 68 21.95 19.77 16.18
#